data_AF-A0A4V1Y1Y3-F1
#
_entry.id   AF-A0A4V1Y1Y3-F1
#
_cell.length_a   1.000
_cell.length_b   1.000
_cell.length_c   1.000
_cell.angle_alpha   90.00
_cell.angle_beta   90.00
_cell.angle_gamma   90.00
#
_symmetry.space_group_name_H-M   'P 1'
#
loop_
_entity.id
_entity.type
_entity.pdbx_description
1 polymer ?
#
loop_
_entity_poly.entity_id
_entity_poly.type
_entity_poly.pdbx_seq_one_letter_code
_entity_poly.pdbx_strand_id
1 'polypeptide(L)'
;MMRYDRDSRCLVTIFMLFCMLCAGGCGAESANKQPSDDAWLSGESGERSASSLQASIQSVMDEPMEDSQRAMLKRALNHGGKVSHADYLSAWNSYKQCMVHKGYTEPPLQTVNGVVVSLVHFNFSGVSEEQQMKFHHDFGACFDRNVMYVESSYRDDVANPELYRDLDVAMVDCLRRHELVPVEYTVAQYRKESDAFTNMTFDGEQLTQQQAYARRRKAYSFDFGNPQVRTCVVGINPNAIADEIEEWKPLG
;
A
#
# COMPACT_ATOMS: atom_id res chain seq x y z
N MET A 1 -15.25 46.63 -28.61
CA MET A 1 -16.24 47.34 -29.45
C MET A 1 -16.39 46.55 -30.74
N MET A 2 -17.56 45.91 -30.92
CA MET A 2 -18.18 45.39 -32.17
C MET A 2 -17.43 44.34 -33.00
N ARG A 3 -18.05 43.31 -33.61
CA ARG A 3 -19.35 42.57 -33.57
C ARG A 3 -19.15 41.49 -34.68
N TYR A 4 -19.23 40.19 -34.38
CA TYR A 4 -20.36 39.28 -34.67
C TYR A 4 -20.88 39.24 -36.13
N ASP A 5 -20.69 38.11 -36.79
CA ASP A 5 -21.59 37.41 -37.75
C ASP A 5 -21.06 35.96 -37.83
N ARG A 6 -21.66 34.92 -37.24
CA ARG A 6 -22.94 34.20 -37.43
C ARG A 6 -23.03 33.39 -38.74
N ASP A 7 -23.43 32.14 -38.53
CA ASP A 7 -24.00 31.16 -39.46
C ASP A 7 -23.05 30.29 -40.30
N SER A 8 -22.69 29.12 -39.75
CA SER A 8 -23.09 27.85 -40.35
C SER A 8 -23.07 26.69 -39.36
N ARG A 9 -24.22 26.03 -39.31
CA ARG A 9 -24.64 24.98 -38.38
C ARG A 9 -24.14 23.63 -38.90
N CYS A 10 -23.62 22.76 -38.04
CA CYS A 10 -23.90 21.31 -38.05
C CYS A 10 -23.29 20.64 -36.80
N LEU A 11 -24.13 20.46 -35.77
CA LEU A 11 -23.94 19.45 -34.73
C LEU A 11 -24.50 18.13 -35.28
N VAL A 12 -23.71 17.05 -35.22
CA VAL A 12 -24.23 15.70 -35.42
C VAL A 12 -24.09 14.94 -34.10
N THR A 13 -25.23 14.79 -33.43
CA THR A 13 -25.44 13.93 -32.27
C THR A 13 -26.17 12.69 -32.75
N ILE A 14 -25.63 11.49 -32.55
CA ILE A 14 -26.34 10.24 -32.87
C ILE A 14 -27.12 9.82 -31.62
N PHE A 15 -28.43 10.07 -31.65
CA PHE A 15 -29.42 9.45 -30.76
C PHE A 15 -30.07 8.29 -31.52
N MET A 16 -29.96 7.07 -31.00
CA MET A 16 -30.79 5.94 -31.41
C MET A 16 -31.78 5.64 -30.29
N LEU A 17 -33.02 6.12 -30.49
CA LEU A 17 -34.20 5.77 -29.71
C LEU A 17 -34.97 4.69 -30.47
N PHE A 18 -35.24 3.55 -29.81
CA PHE A 18 -36.33 2.65 -30.20
C PHE A 18 -37.14 2.32 -28.94
N CYS A 19 -38.37 2.81 -28.91
CA CYS A 19 -39.42 2.38 -28.00
C CYS A 19 -40.23 1.26 -28.65
N MET A 20 -40.48 0.17 -27.92
CA MET A 20 -41.79 -0.47 -27.91
C MET A 20 -42.05 -1.09 -26.53
N LEU A 21 -43.19 -0.70 -25.95
CA LEU A 21 -43.77 -1.27 -24.74
C LEU A 21 -44.40 -2.64 -25.03
N CYS A 22 -44.37 -3.55 -24.05
CA CYS A 22 -45.45 -4.47 -23.74
C CYS A 22 -45.60 -4.55 -22.22
N ALA A 23 -46.86 -4.49 -21.77
CA ALA A 23 -47.28 -4.47 -20.38
C ALA A 23 -47.40 -5.88 -19.77
N GLY A 24 -47.32 -5.95 -18.44
CA GLY A 24 -48.00 -6.96 -17.62
C GLY A 24 -47.11 -7.98 -16.93
N GLY A 25 -46.98 -7.86 -15.60
CA GLY A 25 -46.45 -8.91 -14.74
C GLY A 25 -46.02 -8.41 -13.36
N CYS A 26 -46.98 -8.22 -12.44
CA CYS A 26 -46.67 -8.16 -11.01
C CYS A 26 -46.19 -9.55 -10.56
N GLY A 27 -44.88 -9.75 -10.51
CA GLY A 27 -44.24 -10.84 -9.76
C GLY A 27 -43.50 -10.23 -8.58
N ALA A 28 -44.01 -10.43 -7.38
CA ALA A 28 -43.24 -10.17 -6.16
C ALA A 28 -42.15 -11.25 -6.08
N GLU A 29 -41.02 -11.03 -6.75
CA GLU A 29 -39.81 -11.78 -6.47
C GLU A 29 -39.19 -11.23 -5.20
N SER A 30 -39.26 -12.01 -4.13
CA SER A 30 -38.37 -11.88 -2.99
C SER A 30 -36.94 -11.99 -3.53
N ALA A 31 -36.32 -10.84 -3.77
CA ALA A 31 -34.91 -10.74 -4.08
C ALA A 31 -34.15 -11.30 -2.88
N ASN A 32 -33.74 -12.56 -3.01
CA ASN A 32 -32.70 -13.13 -2.18
C ASN A 32 -31.42 -12.35 -2.53
N LYS A 33 -31.20 -11.21 -1.85
CA LYS A 33 -29.97 -10.43 -1.94
C LYS A 33 -28.87 -11.27 -1.31
N GLN A 34 -28.31 -12.20 -2.09
CA GLN A 34 -26.91 -12.56 -1.87
C GLN A 34 -26.11 -11.26 -2.02
N PRO A 35 -25.32 -10.87 -1.01
CA PRO A 35 -24.36 -9.79 -1.18
C PRO A 35 -23.51 -10.10 -2.41
N SER A 36 -23.35 -9.15 -3.33
CA SER A 36 -22.38 -9.34 -4.40
C SER A 36 -21.00 -9.50 -3.76
N ASP A 37 -20.12 -10.29 -4.36
CA ASP A 37 -18.77 -10.55 -3.83
C ASP A 37 -17.95 -9.26 -3.60
N ASP A 38 -18.38 -8.16 -4.21
CA ASP A 38 -17.78 -6.83 -4.15
C ASP A 38 -18.53 -5.82 -3.27
N ALA A 39 -19.58 -6.23 -2.54
CA ALA A 39 -20.39 -5.32 -1.73
C ALA A 39 -19.55 -4.56 -0.66
N TRP A 40 -18.43 -5.14 -0.24
CA TRP A 40 -17.49 -4.55 0.71
C TRP A 40 -16.65 -3.41 0.14
N LEU A 41 -16.54 -3.29 -1.20
CA LEU A 41 -15.92 -2.13 -1.86
C LEU A 41 -16.71 -0.86 -1.60
N SER A 42 -18.00 -0.93 -1.25
CA SER A 42 -18.82 0.25 -0.94
C SER A 42 -18.85 1.31 -2.06
N GLY A 43 -18.76 0.89 -3.32
CA GLY A 43 -18.73 1.79 -4.49
C GLY A 43 -17.33 2.24 -4.90
N GLU A 44 -16.29 1.78 -4.22
CA GLU A 44 -14.89 2.05 -4.55
C GLU A 44 -14.39 1.22 -5.73
N SER A 45 -13.35 1.73 -6.40
CA SER A 45 -12.74 1.07 -7.53
C SER A 45 -11.87 -0.11 -7.07
N GLY A 46 -12.22 -1.32 -7.50
CA GLY A 46 -11.36 -2.51 -7.39
C GLY A 46 -10.25 -2.55 -8.45
N GLU A 47 -9.81 -1.40 -8.98
CA GLU A 47 -8.80 -1.35 -10.04
C GLU A 47 -7.45 -1.89 -9.57
N ARG A 48 -6.84 -2.69 -10.43
CA ARG A 48 -5.57 -3.39 -10.18
C ARG A 48 -4.43 -2.75 -10.97
N SER A 49 -3.23 -2.71 -10.38
CA SER A 49 -2.03 -2.17 -11.04
C SER A 49 -1.47 -3.11 -12.11
N ALA A 50 -1.63 -4.43 -11.92
CA ALA A 50 -1.33 -5.45 -12.92
C ALA A 50 -2.33 -6.61 -12.83
N SER A 51 -2.33 -7.48 -13.85
CA SER A 51 -3.24 -8.64 -13.90
C SER A 51 -2.81 -9.81 -13.00
N SER A 52 -1.56 -9.81 -12.51
CA SER A 52 -1.00 -10.81 -11.60
C SER A 52 0.33 -10.34 -11.02
N LEU A 53 0.80 -10.99 -9.94
CA LEU A 53 2.15 -10.78 -9.40
C LEU A 53 3.25 -11.00 -10.45
N GLN A 54 3.12 -12.00 -11.32
CA GLN A 54 4.06 -12.22 -12.42
C GLN A 54 4.07 -11.05 -13.40
N ALA A 55 2.90 -10.55 -13.79
CA ALA A 55 2.80 -9.40 -14.67
C ALA A 55 3.40 -8.13 -14.02
N SER A 56 3.22 -7.95 -12.71
CA SER A 56 3.84 -6.85 -11.96
C SER A 56 5.37 -6.93 -12.02
N ILE A 57 5.95 -8.09 -11.67
CA ILE A 57 7.40 -8.31 -11.73
C ILE A 57 7.92 -8.14 -13.16
N GLN A 58 7.21 -8.68 -14.16
CA GLN A 58 7.63 -8.58 -15.56
C GLN A 58 7.71 -7.11 -16.02
N SER A 59 6.86 -6.22 -15.50
CA SER A 59 6.83 -4.81 -15.88
C SER A 59 8.07 -4.03 -15.41
N VAL A 60 8.76 -4.50 -14.37
CA VAL A 60 9.97 -3.86 -13.82
C VAL A 60 11.27 -4.53 -14.28
N MET A 61 11.20 -5.59 -15.10
CA MET A 61 12.38 -6.34 -15.51
C MET A 61 13.36 -5.56 -16.41
N ASP A 62 12.97 -4.43 -16.96
CA ASP A 62 13.84 -3.55 -17.75
C ASP A 62 14.36 -2.35 -16.96
N GLU A 63 13.93 -2.20 -15.71
CA GLU A 63 14.36 -1.10 -14.85
C GLU A 63 15.81 -1.26 -14.37
N PRO A 64 16.50 -0.14 -14.06
CA PRO A 64 17.82 -0.17 -13.45
C PRO A 64 17.80 -0.81 -12.05
N MET A 65 18.50 -1.93 -11.89
CA MET A 65 18.68 -2.63 -10.62
C MET A 65 19.97 -3.47 -10.65
N GLU A 66 20.49 -3.84 -9.48
CA GLU A 66 21.62 -4.78 -9.38
C GLU A 66 21.26 -6.17 -9.91
N ASP A 67 22.27 -6.89 -10.41
CA ASP A 67 22.12 -8.24 -10.95
C ASP A 67 21.54 -9.23 -9.94
N SER A 68 21.86 -9.05 -8.65
CA SER A 68 21.33 -9.86 -7.56
C SER A 68 19.82 -9.74 -7.44
N GLN A 69 19.30 -8.50 -7.43
CA GLN A 69 17.87 -8.19 -7.38
C GLN A 69 17.16 -8.76 -8.61
N ARG A 70 17.75 -8.57 -9.80
CA ARG A 70 17.23 -9.11 -11.06
C ARG A 70 17.15 -10.64 -11.04
N ALA A 71 18.15 -11.31 -10.49
CA ALA A 71 18.18 -12.77 -10.37
C ALA A 71 17.10 -13.30 -9.41
N MET A 72 16.83 -12.58 -8.31
CA MET A 72 15.74 -12.90 -7.37
C MET A 72 14.37 -12.79 -8.05
N LEU A 73 14.12 -11.71 -8.79
CA LEU A 73 12.87 -11.54 -9.55
C LEU A 73 12.69 -12.60 -10.63
N LYS A 74 13.76 -12.99 -11.34
CA LYS A 74 13.71 -14.11 -12.29
C LYS A 74 13.33 -15.44 -11.61
N ARG A 75 13.82 -15.68 -10.39
CA ARG A 75 13.36 -16.85 -9.60
C ARG A 75 11.89 -16.73 -9.25
N ALA A 76 11.43 -15.57 -8.81
CA ALA A 76 10.02 -15.33 -8.48
C ALA A 76 9.09 -15.53 -9.68
N LEU A 77 9.49 -15.10 -10.89
CA LEU A 77 8.73 -15.35 -12.12
C LEU A 77 8.51 -16.85 -12.39
N ASN A 78 9.49 -17.70 -12.07
CA ASN A 78 9.36 -19.15 -12.17
C ASN A 78 8.48 -19.78 -11.06
N HIS A 79 8.05 -18.99 -10.07
CA HIS A 79 7.23 -19.42 -8.93
C HIS A 79 5.95 -18.58 -8.80
N GLY A 80 5.28 -18.32 -9.92
CA GLY A 80 3.99 -17.63 -9.89
C GLY A 80 4.06 -16.16 -9.47
N GLY A 81 5.24 -15.54 -9.53
CA GLY A 81 5.46 -14.14 -9.14
C GLY A 81 5.71 -13.97 -7.64
N LYS A 82 5.88 -15.06 -6.89
CA LYS A 82 6.13 -15.01 -5.45
C LYS A 82 7.63 -14.98 -5.16
N VAL A 83 8.07 -13.93 -4.49
CA VAL A 83 9.44 -13.83 -3.97
C VAL A 83 9.58 -14.75 -2.76
N SER A 84 10.66 -15.54 -2.71
CA SER A 84 10.93 -16.35 -1.52
C SER A 84 11.37 -15.47 -0.35
N HIS A 85 11.02 -15.85 0.89
CA HIS A 85 11.48 -15.14 2.09
C HIS A 85 13.02 -15.06 2.16
N ALA A 86 13.73 -16.08 1.69
CA ALA A 86 15.19 -16.06 1.63
C ALA A 86 15.73 -15.01 0.64
N ASP A 87 15.12 -14.87 -0.54
CA ASP A 87 15.48 -13.84 -1.51
C ASP A 87 15.15 -12.44 -0.99
N TYR A 88 13.99 -12.29 -0.34
CA TYR A 88 13.57 -11.05 0.30
C TYR A 88 14.59 -10.57 1.34
N LEU A 89 14.95 -11.42 2.31
CA LEU A 89 15.95 -11.06 3.33
C LEU A 89 17.34 -10.82 2.72
N SER A 90 17.70 -11.55 1.66
CA SER A 90 18.98 -11.35 0.96
C SER A 90 19.05 -10.00 0.25
N ALA A 91 17.94 -9.51 -0.32
CA ALA A 91 17.86 -8.18 -0.92
C ALA A 91 18.03 -7.08 0.13
N TRP A 92 17.33 -7.19 1.27
CA TRP A 92 17.49 -6.29 2.41
C TRP A 92 18.92 -6.29 2.98
N ASN A 93 19.56 -7.45 3.06
CA ASN A 93 20.96 -7.53 3.46
C ASN A 93 21.89 -6.80 2.46
N SER A 94 21.61 -6.91 1.16
CA SER A 94 22.37 -6.19 0.12
C SER A 94 22.22 -4.67 0.27
N TYR A 95 21.01 -4.20 0.57
CA TYR A 95 20.76 -2.79 0.92
C TYR A 95 21.57 -2.33 2.14
N LYS A 96 21.55 -3.09 3.24
CA LYS A 96 22.36 -2.75 4.44
C LYS A 96 23.84 -2.66 4.13
N GLN A 97 24.37 -3.64 3.38
CA GLN A 97 25.78 -3.65 2.97
C GLN A 97 26.12 -2.45 2.09
N CYS A 98 25.22 -2.02 1.21
CA CYS A 98 25.39 -0.80 0.41
C CYS A 98 25.51 0.45 1.31
N MET A 99 24.64 0.58 2.31
CA MET A 99 24.69 1.71 3.26
C MET A 99 25.98 1.72 4.08
N VAL A 100 26.38 0.56 4.63
CA VAL A 100 27.61 0.44 5.42
C VAL A 100 28.86 0.73 4.57
N HIS A 101 28.94 0.22 3.33
CA HIS A 101 30.06 0.52 2.43
C HIS A 101 30.20 2.00 2.09
N LYS A 102 29.09 2.75 2.11
CA LYS A 102 29.11 4.21 1.91
C LYS A 102 29.47 5.00 3.16
N GLY A 103 29.73 4.32 4.27
CA GLY A 103 30.19 4.90 5.53
C GLY A 103 29.08 5.27 6.51
N TYR A 104 27.85 4.77 6.31
CA TYR A 104 26.76 4.95 7.25
C TYR A 104 26.72 3.83 8.29
N THR A 105 26.10 4.07 9.44
CA THR A 105 25.79 3.01 10.40
C THR A 105 24.80 2.00 9.79
N GLU A 106 24.69 0.80 10.35
CA GLU A 106 23.79 -0.21 9.81
C GLU A 106 22.31 0.23 9.98
N PRO A 107 21.49 0.23 8.91
CA PRO A 107 20.07 0.54 9.03
C PRO A 107 19.33 -0.49 9.88
N PRO A 108 18.45 -0.07 10.81
CA PRO A 108 17.61 -1.02 11.54
C PRO A 108 16.58 -1.63 10.59
N LEU A 109 16.48 -2.97 10.58
CA LEU A 109 15.49 -3.71 9.80
C LEU A 109 14.52 -4.39 10.75
N GLN A 110 13.59 -3.61 11.30
CA GLN A 110 12.51 -4.14 12.11
C GLN A 110 11.57 -4.98 11.24
N THR A 111 11.15 -6.14 11.75
CA THR A 111 10.25 -7.05 11.04
C THR A 111 9.00 -7.35 11.83
N VAL A 112 7.88 -7.52 11.12
CA VAL A 112 6.63 -8.10 11.64
C VAL A 112 6.28 -9.30 10.79
N ASN A 113 6.26 -10.49 11.41
CA ASN A 113 5.97 -11.77 10.73
C ASN A 113 6.76 -11.97 9.43
N GLY A 114 8.05 -11.61 9.43
CA GLY A 114 8.93 -11.77 8.27
C GLY A 114 8.79 -10.69 7.19
N VAL A 115 7.97 -9.65 7.41
CA VAL A 115 7.93 -8.44 6.55
C VAL A 115 8.72 -7.33 7.24
N VAL A 116 9.72 -6.77 6.56
CA VAL A 116 10.43 -5.57 7.01
C VAL A 116 9.48 -4.38 6.97
N VAL A 117 9.50 -3.57 8.02
CA VAL A 117 8.71 -2.34 8.05
C VAL A 117 9.40 -1.28 7.19
N SER A 118 8.79 -0.92 6.05
CA SER A 118 9.35 0.06 5.10
C SER A 118 9.22 1.53 5.57
N LEU A 119 9.31 1.78 6.87
CA LEU A 119 9.40 3.10 7.48
C LEU A 119 10.72 3.24 8.22
N VAL A 120 11.32 4.42 8.13
CA VAL A 120 12.60 4.71 8.79
C VAL A 120 12.51 6.05 9.49
N HIS A 121 12.83 6.05 10.78
CA HIS A 121 12.85 7.26 11.60
C HIS A 121 14.30 7.77 11.71
N PHE A 122 14.65 8.73 10.85
CA PHE A 122 16.00 9.29 10.83
C PHE A 122 16.23 10.33 11.93
N ASN A 123 17.40 10.28 12.56
CA ASN A 123 17.89 11.33 13.43
C ASN A 123 19.16 11.96 12.83
N PHE A 124 19.02 13.22 12.41
CA PHE A 124 20.09 14.04 11.86
C PHE A 124 20.58 15.13 12.83
N SER A 125 20.39 14.95 14.14
CA SER A 125 20.86 15.90 15.15
C SER A 125 22.36 16.14 15.00
N GLY A 126 22.76 17.39 14.78
CA GLY A 126 24.17 17.77 14.60
C GLY A 126 24.75 17.44 13.22
N VAL A 127 23.93 16.98 12.26
CA VAL A 127 24.36 16.67 10.88
C VAL A 127 24.10 17.87 9.97
N SER A 128 25.07 18.25 9.13
CA SER A 128 24.90 19.36 8.19
C SER A 128 23.89 19.03 7.07
N GLU A 129 23.28 20.06 6.49
CA GLU A 129 22.35 19.89 5.35
C GLU A 129 23.00 19.16 4.16
N GLU A 130 24.26 19.46 3.86
CA GLU A 130 25.04 18.79 2.81
C GLU A 130 25.18 17.28 3.08
N GLN A 131 25.47 16.90 4.33
CA GLN A 131 25.56 15.50 4.72
C GLN A 131 24.20 14.79 4.65
N GLN A 132 23.11 15.48 5.03
CA GLN A 132 21.74 14.96 4.92
C GLN A 132 21.34 14.75 3.46
N MET A 133 21.60 15.71 2.57
CA MET A 133 21.33 15.56 1.13
C MET A 133 22.11 14.40 0.53
N LYS A 134 23.41 14.29 0.85
CA LYS A 134 24.23 13.15 0.41
C LYS A 134 23.65 11.83 0.92
N PHE A 135 23.25 11.77 2.19
CA PHE A 135 22.62 10.60 2.77
C PHE A 135 21.34 10.22 2.02
N HIS A 136 20.42 11.15 1.75
CA HIS A 136 19.18 10.83 1.05
C HIS A 136 19.43 10.31 -0.37
N HIS A 137 20.38 10.91 -1.09
CA HIS A 137 20.80 10.41 -2.40
C HIS A 137 21.35 8.98 -2.31
N ASP A 138 22.23 8.72 -1.36
CA ASP A 138 22.83 7.41 -1.16
C ASP A 138 21.84 6.35 -0.67
N PHE A 139 20.93 6.73 0.22
CA PHE A 139 19.83 5.91 0.71
C PHE A 139 18.93 5.46 -0.44
N GLY A 140 18.47 6.40 -1.27
CA GLY A 140 17.64 6.09 -2.44
C GLY A 140 18.39 5.19 -3.43
N ALA A 141 19.62 5.54 -3.78
CA ALA A 141 20.42 4.74 -4.70
C ALA A 141 20.68 3.31 -4.18
N CYS A 142 20.94 3.14 -2.89
CA CYS A 142 21.08 1.81 -2.29
C CYS A 142 19.75 1.05 -2.28
N PHE A 143 18.65 1.70 -1.93
CA PHE A 143 17.33 1.09 -1.85
C PHE A 143 16.84 0.61 -3.22
N ASP A 144 16.80 1.52 -4.20
CA ASP A 144 16.31 1.27 -5.55
C ASP A 144 17.06 0.11 -6.21
N ARG A 145 18.39 0.16 -6.13
CA ARG A 145 19.24 -0.80 -6.82
C ARG A 145 19.28 -2.17 -6.17
N ASN A 146 19.14 -2.26 -4.85
CA ASN A 146 19.36 -3.52 -4.14
C ASN A 146 18.07 -4.22 -3.68
N VAL A 147 16.98 -3.51 -3.42
CA VAL A 147 15.85 -4.10 -2.69
C VAL A 147 14.45 -3.68 -3.16
N MET A 148 14.27 -2.49 -3.74
CA MET A 148 12.94 -1.91 -4.02
C MET A 148 11.94 -2.84 -4.72
N TYR A 149 12.32 -3.49 -5.82
CA TYR A 149 11.42 -4.36 -6.57
C TYR A 149 11.16 -5.69 -5.88
N VAL A 150 12.19 -6.25 -5.23
CA VAL A 150 12.06 -7.50 -4.45
C VAL A 150 11.19 -7.26 -3.22
N GLU A 151 11.34 -6.14 -2.53
CA GLU A 151 10.51 -5.82 -1.36
C GLU A 151 9.07 -5.55 -1.75
N SER A 152 8.84 -4.73 -2.77
CA SER A 152 7.49 -4.47 -3.27
C SER A 152 6.79 -5.77 -3.68
N SER A 153 7.47 -6.63 -4.43
CA SER A 153 6.88 -7.90 -4.89
C SER A 153 6.57 -8.86 -3.73
N TYR A 154 7.44 -8.93 -2.72
CA TYR A 154 7.20 -9.74 -1.53
C TYR A 154 6.04 -9.18 -0.69
N ARG A 155 6.01 -7.85 -0.50
CA ARG A 155 4.96 -7.15 0.24
C ARG A 155 3.60 -7.29 -0.43
N ASP A 156 3.56 -7.17 -1.76
CA ASP A 156 2.35 -7.38 -2.55
C ASP A 156 1.84 -8.82 -2.37
N ASP A 157 2.69 -9.85 -2.50
CA ASP A 157 2.27 -11.24 -2.27
C ASP A 157 1.67 -11.46 -0.86
N VAL A 158 2.26 -10.83 0.15
CA VAL A 158 1.83 -11.01 1.55
C VAL A 158 0.55 -10.24 1.88
N ALA A 159 0.41 -9.00 1.41
CA ALA A 159 -0.65 -8.11 1.87
C ALA A 159 -1.61 -7.65 0.76
N ASN A 160 -1.15 -7.48 -0.48
CA ASN A 160 -1.93 -6.98 -1.61
C ASN A 160 -1.79 -7.87 -2.88
N PRO A 161 -2.09 -9.19 -2.83
CA PRO A 161 -1.81 -10.10 -3.94
C PRO A 161 -2.72 -9.85 -5.15
N GLU A 162 -3.87 -9.20 -4.96
CA GLU A 162 -4.75 -8.74 -6.04
C GLU A 162 -4.26 -7.42 -6.68
N LEU A 163 -3.21 -6.81 -6.13
CA LEU A 163 -2.55 -5.61 -6.66
C LEU A 163 -3.51 -4.41 -6.78
N TYR A 164 -4.38 -4.22 -5.81
CA TYR A 164 -5.26 -3.06 -5.75
C TYR A 164 -4.43 -1.77 -5.75
N ARG A 165 -4.83 -0.82 -6.58
CA ARG A 165 -4.22 0.53 -6.60
C ARG A 165 -4.63 1.36 -5.40
N ASP A 166 -5.86 1.16 -4.94
CA ASP A 166 -6.36 1.74 -3.72
C ASP A 166 -5.89 0.88 -2.53
N LEU A 167 -5.02 1.44 -1.70
CA LEU A 167 -4.47 0.76 -0.54
C LEU A 167 -5.50 0.55 0.58
N ASP A 168 -6.56 1.33 0.63
CA ASP A 168 -7.65 1.10 1.58
C ASP A 168 -8.47 -0.13 1.17
N VAL A 169 -8.67 -0.31 -0.14
CA VAL A 169 -9.24 -1.55 -0.71
C VAL A 169 -8.32 -2.73 -0.40
N ALA A 170 -7.01 -2.60 -0.62
CA ALA A 170 -6.04 -3.64 -0.27
C ALA A 170 -6.07 -3.99 1.22
N MET A 171 -6.19 -3.00 2.11
CA MET A 171 -6.24 -3.23 3.55
C MET A 171 -7.45 -4.06 3.92
N VAL A 172 -8.63 -3.65 3.43
CA VAL A 172 -9.88 -4.37 3.73
C VAL A 172 -9.86 -5.77 3.13
N ASP A 173 -9.37 -5.95 1.90
CA ASP A 173 -9.18 -7.28 1.31
C ASP A 173 -8.26 -8.15 2.18
N CYS A 174 -7.10 -7.64 2.61
CA CYS A 174 -6.17 -8.36 3.48
C CYS A 174 -6.84 -8.80 4.78
N LEU A 175 -7.54 -7.89 5.47
CA LEU A 175 -8.25 -8.19 6.71
C LEU A 175 -9.33 -9.25 6.50
N ARG A 176 -10.13 -9.13 5.44
CA ARG A 176 -11.23 -10.05 5.13
C ARG A 176 -10.74 -11.44 4.72
N ARG A 177 -9.73 -11.52 3.84
CA ARG A 177 -9.14 -12.78 3.37
C ARG A 177 -8.59 -13.63 4.51
N HIS A 178 -8.17 -12.99 5.59
CA HIS A 178 -7.66 -13.64 6.80
C HIS A 178 -8.70 -13.74 7.93
N GLU A 179 -9.97 -13.44 7.67
CA GLU A 179 -11.07 -13.52 8.64
C GLU A 179 -10.82 -12.69 9.91
N LEU A 180 -10.11 -11.56 9.77
CA LEU A 180 -9.72 -10.68 10.89
C LEU A 180 -10.78 -9.62 11.22
N VAL A 181 -11.77 -9.49 10.35
CA VAL A 181 -12.91 -8.59 10.46
C VAL A 181 -14.19 -9.31 10.02
N PRO A 182 -15.36 -8.86 10.50
CA PRO A 182 -16.64 -9.40 10.04
C PRO A 182 -16.84 -9.22 8.53
N VAL A 183 -17.66 -10.08 7.92
CA VAL A 183 -17.95 -10.07 6.47
C VAL A 183 -18.67 -8.80 5.99
N GLU A 184 -19.23 -8.02 6.90
CA GLU A 184 -19.84 -6.72 6.67
C GLU A 184 -18.86 -5.54 6.76
N TYR A 185 -17.60 -5.77 7.13
CA TYR A 185 -16.58 -4.72 7.17
C TYR A 185 -16.24 -4.23 5.76
N THR A 186 -16.31 -2.93 5.55
CA THR A 186 -16.22 -2.27 4.23
C THR A 186 -15.07 -1.27 4.15
N VAL A 187 -14.71 -0.89 2.93
CA VAL A 187 -13.72 0.18 2.67
C VAL A 187 -14.18 1.51 3.28
N ALA A 188 -15.46 1.86 3.16
CA ALA A 188 -16.02 3.06 3.79
C ALA A 188 -15.85 3.06 5.33
N GLN A 189 -16.04 1.91 5.98
CA GLN A 189 -15.82 1.79 7.42
C GLN A 189 -14.33 1.96 7.76
N TYR A 190 -13.43 1.27 7.05
CA TYR A 190 -11.99 1.40 7.28
C TYR A 190 -11.50 2.84 7.11
N ARG A 191 -11.91 3.54 6.05
CA ARG A 191 -11.53 4.95 5.84
C ARG A 191 -11.98 5.85 6.96
N LYS A 192 -13.22 5.68 7.44
CA LYS A 192 -13.73 6.42 8.61
C LYS A 192 -12.89 6.16 9.86
N GLU A 193 -12.47 4.92 10.09
CA GLU A 193 -11.63 4.55 11.23
C GLU A 193 -10.20 5.10 11.07
N SER A 194 -9.64 5.07 9.85
CA SER A 194 -8.33 5.62 9.50
C SER A 194 -8.29 7.15 9.64
N ASP A 195 -9.36 7.84 9.24
CA ASP A 195 -9.54 9.27 9.45
C ASP A 195 -9.61 9.59 10.95
N ALA A 196 -10.33 8.79 11.73
CA ALA A 196 -10.40 8.95 13.17
C ALA A 196 -9.04 8.68 13.85
N PHE A 197 -8.28 7.70 13.37
CA PHE A 197 -6.90 7.45 13.81
C PHE A 197 -6.00 8.68 13.54
N THR A 198 -6.05 9.22 12.33
CA THR A 198 -5.16 10.29 11.86
C THR A 198 -5.50 11.64 12.49
N ASN A 199 -6.79 11.99 12.55
CA ASN A 199 -7.26 13.30 12.98
C ASN A 199 -7.41 13.44 14.51
N MET A 200 -7.17 12.37 15.27
CA MET A 200 -7.26 12.42 16.73
C MET A 200 -6.12 13.25 17.33
N THR A 201 -6.51 14.37 17.95
CA THR A 201 -5.65 15.25 18.75
C THR A 201 -5.82 14.97 20.25
N PHE A 202 -4.81 15.32 21.03
CA PHE A 202 -4.80 15.16 22.49
C PHE A 202 -4.43 16.50 23.15
N ASP A 203 -5.12 17.57 22.73
CA ASP A 203 -4.77 18.93 23.11
C ASP A 203 -4.80 19.12 24.62
N GLY A 204 -3.70 19.62 25.18
CA GLY A 204 -3.54 19.81 26.63
C GLY A 204 -3.13 18.55 27.41
N GLU A 205 -2.99 17.40 26.77
CA GLU A 205 -2.45 16.18 27.40
C GLU A 205 -0.94 16.03 27.16
N GLN A 206 -0.19 15.63 28.20
CA GLN A 206 1.21 15.24 28.08
C GLN A 206 1.32 13.74 27.82
N LEU A 207 1.16 13.33 26.56
CA LEU A 207 1.32 11.94 26.13
C LEU A 207 2.68 11.74 25.47
N THR A 208 3.32 10.62 25.76
CA THR A 208 4.38 10.09 24.89
C THR A 208 3.81 9.70 23.53
N GLN A 209 4.66 9.62 22.50
CA GLN A 209 4.24 9.20 21.16
C GLN A 209 3.56 7.82 21.18
N GLN A 210 4.13 6.87 21.92
CA GLN A 210 3.56 5.53 22.09
C GLN A 210 2.17 5.55 22.75
N GLN A 211 1.97 6.39 23.77
CA GLN A 211 0.66 6.53 24.41
C GLN A 211 -0.38 7.15 23.47
N ALA A 212 0.01 8.15 22.68
CA ALA A 212 -0.87 8.76 21.69
C ALA A 212 -1.28 7.74 20.61
N TYR A 213 -0.33 7.00 20.05
CA TYR A 213 -0.60 5.96 19.05
C TYR A 213 -1.44 4.81 19.61
N ALA A 214 -1.16 4.34 20.83
CA ALA A 214 -1.97 3.31 21.49
C ALA A 214 -3.44 3.74 21.67
N ARG A 215 -3.70 5.04 21.88
CA ARG A 215 -5.06 5.57 21.91
C ARG A 215 -5.67 5.70 20.51
N ARG A 216 -4.93 6.25 19.55
CA ARG A 216 -5.37 6.38 18.14
C ARG A 216 -5.77 5.04 17.55
N ARG A 217 -5.01 3.97 17.80
CA ARG A 217 -5.31 2.61 17.31
C ARG A 217 -6.65 2.06 17.80
N LYS A 218 -7.22 2.59 18.90
CA LYS A 218 -8.57 2.22 19.36
C LYS A 218 -9.69 2.74 18.45
N ALA A 219 -9.38 3.59 17.47
CA ALA A 219 -10.33 4.00 16.43
C ALA A 219 -10.67 2.87 15.47
N TYR A 220 -9.75 1.92 15.26
CA TYR A 220 -10.00 0.73 14.44
C TYR A 220 -10.85 -0.28 15.21
N SER A 221 -11.78 -0.91 14.51
CA SER A 221 -12.62 -1.97 15.09
C SER A 221 -11.97 -3.36 15.06
N PHE A 222 -10.86 -3.52 14.36
CA PHE A 222 -10.07 -4.76 14.35
C PHE A 222 -9.00 -4.80 15.45
N ASP A 223 -8.61 -6.00 15.86
CA ASP A 223 -7.62 -6.21 16.91
C ASP A 223 -6.20 -5.96 16.41
N PHE A 224 -5.66 -4.78 16.73
CA PHE A 224 -4.28 -4.40 16.40
C PHE A 224 -3.22 -5.26 17.12
N GLY A 225 -3.59 -5.98 18.17
CA GLY A 225 -2.71 -6.94 18.85
C GLY A 225 -2.55 -8.26 18.08
N ASN A 226 -3.45 -8.57 17.14
CA ASN A 226 -3.37 -9.77 16.33
C ASN A 226 -2.17 -9.71 15.37
N PRO A 227 -1.25 -10.69 15.40
CA PRO A 227 -0.08 -10.69 14.52
C PRO A 227 -0.42 -10.59 13.02
N GLN A 228 -1.51 -11.22 12.56
CA GLN A 228 -1.90 -11.19 11.15
C GLN A 228 -2.48 -9.82 10.75
N VAL A 229 -3.20 -9.14 11.65
CA VAL A 229 -3.60 -7.74 11.43
C VAL A 229 -2.36 -6.88 11.25
N ARG A 230 -1.35 -7.07 12.10
CA ARG A 230 -0.09 -6.33 12.01
C ARG A 230 0.66 -6.60 10.71
N THR A 231 0.57 -7.81 10.15
CA THR A 231 1.09 -8.12 8.81
C THR A 231 0.39 -7.29 7.71
N CYS A 232 -0.94 -7.21 7.72
CA CYS A 232 -1.68 -6.35 6.77
C CYS A 232 -1.29 -4.88 6.93
N VAL A 233 -1.22 -4.40 8.18
CA VAL A 233 -0.80 -3.03 8.51
C VAL A 233 0.58 -2.71 7.94
N VAL A 234 1.59 -3.54 8.23
CA VAL A 234 2.97 -3.31 7.77
C VAL A 234 3.07 -3.35 6.26
N GLY A 235 2.31 -4.23 5.61
CA GLY A 235 2.34 -4.37 4.15
C GLY A 235 1.62 -3.26 3.37
N ILE A 236 0.73 -2.50 4.02
CA ILE A 236 -0.18 -1.58 3.30
C ILE A 236 -0.16 -0.17 3.90
N ASN A 237 -0.25 -0.05 5.23
CA ASN A 237 -0.25 1.24 5.94
C ASN A 237 0.70 1.19 7.16
N PRO A 238 2.02 1.13 6.95
CA PRO A 238 2.98 1.04 8.05
C PRO A 238 2.95 2.29 8.95
N ASN A 239 2.37 3.41 8.51
CA ASN A 239 2.26 4.62 9.34
C ASN A 239 1.46 4.40 10.62
N ALA A 240 0.56 3.39 10.65
CA ALA A 240 -0.21 3.07 11.85
C ALA A 240 0.65 2.48 13.00
N ILE A 241 1.92 2.15 12.73
CA ILE A 241 2.91 1.68 13.71
C ILE A 241 4.17 2.58 13.77
N ALA A 242 4.09 3.82 13.31
CA ALA A 242 5.26 4.70 13.27
C ALA A 242 5.88 4.98 14.66
N ASP A 243 5.11 4.84 15.75
CA ASP A 243 5.61 4.94 17.13
C ASP A 243 6.48 3.77 17.59
N GLU A 244 6.47 2.68 16.84
CA GLU A 244 7.23 1.47 17.14
C GLU A 244 8.58 1.43 16.41
N ILE A 245 8.84 2.39 15.52
CA ILE A 245 10.03 2.42 14.67
C ILE A 245 11.21 2.95 15.45
N GLU A 246 12.28 2.15 15.47
CA GLU A 246 13.54 2.53 16.08
C GLU A 246 14.15 3.74 15.37
N GLU A 247 14.61 4.70 16.18
CA GLU A 247 15.36 5.84 15.67
C GLU A 247 16.72 5.39 15.11
N TRP A 248 17.05 5.83 13.90
CA TRP A 248 18.33 5.56 13.26
C TRP A 248 19.19 6.82 13.12
N LYS A 249 20.41 6.75 13.67
CA LYS A 249 21.45 7.76 13.50
C LYS A 249 22.45 7.31 12.43
N PRO A 250 22.27 7.71 11.15
CA PRO A 250 23.04 7.16 10.05
C PRO A 250 24.53 7.53 10.08
N LEU A 251 24.91 8.56 10.85
CA LEU A 251 26.29 9.08 10.91
C LEU A 251 26.95 8.93 12.30
N GLY A 252 26.31 8.22 13.24
CA GLY A 252 26.80 8.02 14.61
C GLY A 252 26.26 9.03 15.61
#